data_AF-A0A6J8ES11-F1
#
_entry.id   AF-A0A6J8ES11-F1
#
_cell.length_a   1.000
_cell.length_b   1.000
_cell.length_c   1.000
_cell.angle_alpha   90.00
_cell.angle_beta   90.00
_cell.angle_gamma   90.00
#
_symmetry.space_group_name_H-M   'P 1'
#
loop_
_entity.id
_entity.type
_entity.pdbx_description
1 polymer ?
#
loop_
_entity_poly.entity_id
_entity_poly.type
_entity_poly.pdbx_seq_one_letter_code
_entity_poly.pdbx_strand_id
1 'polypeptide(L)'
;MFVKNFKEISEENKILILEPCQNPEQYYDYDICGPVIESECISADEEERALLREMFGTVYLYYKMKNVFVLLVFVLVATVAAKKGWKLRQRQRCKYDKGAWSECDTTTNTVSRVLTLKSGEEGCRQTQYQTITCDRFERLQAWKVKKVERRRQWQENKQQRQERKQEKKEKKQLVKKQLKKCKYDKEDWSDCDNTTNTVNRVLTLRDGEEE
;
A
#
# COMPACT_ATOMS: atom_id res chain seq x y z
N MET A 1 -25.18 1.69 -30.72
CA MET A 1 -25.61 0.40 -30.14
C MET A 1 -25.37 -0.67 -31.20
N PHE A 2 -24.23 -1.36 -31.15
CA PHE A 2 -24.00 -2.52 -32.02
C PHE A 2 -24.29 -3.77 -31.19
N VAL A 3 -25.44 -4.38 -31.46
CA VAL A 3 -25.82 -5.68 -30.91
C VAL A 3 -25.01 -6.71 -31.70
N LYS A 4 -23.95 -7.27 -31.11
CA LYS A 4 -23.30 -8.46 -31.67
C LYS A 4 -24.26 -9.63 -31.47
N ASN A 5 -24.88 -10.09 -32.56
CA ASN A 5 -25.67 -11.31 -32.59
C ASN A 5 -24.73 -12.50 -32.42
N PHE A 6 -24.65 -13.05 -31.21
CA PHE A 6 -24.07 -14.37 -30.98
C PHE A 6 -25.16 -15.42 -31.18
N LYS A 7 -25.12 -16.14 -32.31
CA LYS A 7 -25.91 -17.36 -32.47
C LYS A 7 -25.30 -18.28 -33.51
N GLU A 8 -24.55 -19.27 -33.06
CA GLU A 8 -24.86 -20.69 -33.24
C GLU A 8 -23.85 -21.52 -32.43
N ILE A 9 -24.36 -22.31 -31.48
CA ILE A 9 -23.59 -23.32 -30.75
C ILE A 9 -23.88 -24.63 -31.49
N SER A 10 -22.89 -25.15 -32.21
CA SER A 10 -22.92 -26.47 -32.84
C SER A 10 -21.54 -27.11 -32.70
N GLU A 11 -21.54 -28.36 -32.24
CA GLU A 11 -20.41 -29.22 -31.84
C GLU A 11 -19.70 -28.81 -30.54
N GLU A 12 -19.77 -29.71 -29.55
CA GLU A 12 -19.90 -29.45 -28.11
C GLU A 12 -18.78 -28.65 -27.40
N ASN A 13 -17.69 -28.25 -28.07
CA ASN A 13 -16.55 -27.56 -27.44
C ASN A 13 -15.84 -26.53 -28.35
N LYS A 14 -16.49 -26.06 -29.42
CA LYS A 14 -15.89 -25.09 -30.36
C LYS A 14 -16.62 -23.76 -30.35
N ILE A 15 -15.86 -22.67 -30.24
CA ILE A 15 -16.39 -21.32 -30.42
C ILE A 15 -15.83 -20.77 -31.72
N LEU A 16 -16.72 -20.38 -32.63
CA LEU A 16 -16.38 -19.68 -33.87
C LEU A 16 -16.48 -18.16 -33.65
N ILE A 17 -15.38 -17.46 -33.91
CA ILE A 17 -15.35 -15.99 -33.93
C ILE A 17 -15.32 -15.55 -35.39
N LEU A 18 -16.23 -14.64 -35.77
CA LEU A 18 -16.33 -14.06 -37.10
C LEU A 18 -15.96 -12.57 -37.04
N GLU A 19 -14.97 -12.15 -37.82
CA GLU A 19 -14.55 -10.75 -37.93
C GLU A 19 -14.47 -10.31 -39.41
N PRO A 20 -14.82 -9.06 -39.75
CA PRO A 20 -14.77 -8.58 -41.12
C PRO A 20 -13.32 -8.51 -41.64
N CYS A 21 -13.10 -8.78 -42.93
CA CYS A 21 -11.78 -8.71 -43.56
C CYS A 21 -11.27 -7.26 -43.77
N GLN A 22 -11.44 -6.38 -42.79
CA GLN A 22 -10.92 -5.02 -42.88
C GLN A 22 -9.42 -5.00 -42.57
N ASN A 23 -8.67 -4.79 -43.65
CA ASN A 23 -7.26 -4.42 -43.79
C ASN A 23 -6.38 -4.50 -42.51
N PRO A 24 -5.41 -5.43 -42.43
CA PRO A 24 -4.58 -5.65 -41.24
C PRO A 24 -3.64 -4.49 -40.86
N GLU A 25 -3.55 -3.42 -41.66
CA GLU A 25 -2.69 -2.26 -41.36
C GLU A 25 -3.31 -1.22 -40.39
N GLN A 26 -4.58 -1.35 -39.98
CA GLN A 26 -5.21 -0.34 -39.10
C GLN A 26 -5.77 -0.87 -37.78
N TYR A 27 -5.62 -2.16 -37.46
CA TYR A 27 -6.07 -2.69 -36.19
C TYR A 27 -4.98 -2.56 -35.12
N TYR A 28 -4.93 -1.42 -34.46
CA TYR A 28 -4.28 -1.32 -33.16
C TYR A 28 -4.98 -2.28 -32.21
N ASP A 29 -4.22 -3.24 -31.72
CA ASP A 29 -4.59 -4.24 -30.72
C ASP A 29 -5.03 -3.55 -29.43
N TYR A 30 -6.31 -3.17 -29.35
CA TYR A 30 -6.92 -2.79 -28.09
C TYR A 30 -7.25 -4.05 -27.30
N ASP A 31 -6.19 -4.66 -26.76
CA ASP A 31 -6.28 -5.53 -25.62
C ASP A 31 -7.10 -4.80 -24.54
N ILE A 32 -8.28 -5.35 -24.23
CA ILE A 32 -9.03 -5.00 -23.04
C ILE A 32 -8.24 -5.53 -21.84
N CYS A 33 -7.24 -4.77 -21.44
CA CYS A 33 -6.53 -4.80 -20.16
C CYS A 33 -6.11 -3.37 -19.84
N GLY A 34 -7.01 -2.55 -19.29
CA GLY A 34 -6.59 -1.26 -18.74
C GLY A 34 -5.69 -1.42 -17.50
N PRO A 35 -4.87 -0.41 -17.14
CA PRO A 35 -3.88 0.27 -17.96
C PRO A 35 -2.51 -0.43 -17.77
N VAL A 36 -1.99 -1.06 -18.82
CA VAL A 36 -0.55 -1.31 -18.94
C VAL A 36 -0.01 -0.19 -19.81
N ILE A 37 0.88 0.59 -19.22
CA ILE A 37 1.69 1.60 -19.90
C ILE A 37 2.44 0.88 -21.01
N GLU A 38 2.20 1.26 -22.26
CA GLU A 38 3.03 0.88 -23.41
C GLU A 38 4.49 1.19 -23.08
N SER A 39 5.28 0.14 -22.92
CA SER A 39 6.71 0.22 -23.14
C SER A 39 6.97 -0.53 -24.44
N GLU A 40 7.20 0.23 -25.50
CA GLU A 40 7.71 -0.21 -26.78
C GLU A 40 8.88 -1.18 -26.55
N CYS A 41 8.76 -2.41 -27.06
CA CYS A 41 9.90 -3.30 -27.19
C CYS A 41 10.60 -2.95 -28.51
N ILE A 42 11.37 -1.86 -28.49
CA ILE A 42 12.36 -1.56 -29.52
C ILE A 42 13.44 -2.64 -29.40
N SER A 43 13.62 -3.44 -30.45
CA SER A 43 14.79 -4.27 -30.62
C SER A 43 16.00 -3.35 -30.73
N ALA A 44 16.65 -3.07 -29.60
CA ALA A 44 17.80 -2.20 -29.52
C ALA A 44 18.94 -2.74 -30.38
N ASP A 45 19.23 -2.01 -31.46
CA ASP A 45 20.44 -2.14 -32.26
C ASP A 45 21.69 -2.11 -31.37
N GLU A 46 22.72 -2.85 -31.76
CA GLU A 46 23.97 -3.00 -30.99
C GLU A 46 24.67 -1.66 -30.69
N GLU A 47 24.36 -0.62 -31.47
CA GLU A 47 24.86 0.74 -31.31
C GLU A 47 24.21 1.48 -30.11
N GLU A 48 22.93 1.23 -29.82
CA GLU A 48 22.25 1.78 -28.63
C GLU A 48 22.73 1.13 -27.32
N ARG A 49 23.18 -0.12 -27.35
CA ARG A 49 23.76 -0.79 -26.17
C ARG A 49 25.11 -0.19 -25.77
N ALA A 50 25.87 0.37 -26.71
CA ALA A 50 27.13 1.09 -26.42
C ALA A 50 26.85 2.44 -25.76
N LEU A 51 25.89 3.21 -26.27
CA LEU A 51 25.42 4.45 -25.63
C LEU A 51 24.79 4.20 -24.26
N LEU A 52 24.02 3.11 -24.10
CA LEU A 52 23.48 2.71 -22.80
C LEU A 52 24.60 2.36 -21.80
N ARG A 53 25.71 1.73 -22.21
CA ARG A 53 26.85 1.50 -21.29
C ARG A 53 27.51 2.80 -20.82
N GLU A 54 27.61 3.82 -21.67
CA GLU A 54 28.10 5.15 -21.27
C GLU A 54 27.09 5.88 -20.36
N MET A 55 25.79 5.80 -20.68
CA MET A 55 24.72 6.37 -19.86
C MET A 55 24.57 5.65 -18.51
N PHE A 56 24.71 4.33 -18.45
CA PHE A 56 24.69 3.59 -17.19
C PHE A 56 25.91 3.89 -16.32
N GLY A 57 27.07 4.21 -16.92
CA GLY A 57 28.25 4.69 -16.19
C GLY A 57 28.01 6.02 -15.46
N THR A 58 27.36 6.98 -16.12
CA THR A 58 27.01 8.28 -15.51
C THR A 58 25.87 8.17 -14.50
N VAL A 59 24.88 7.31 -14.74
CA VAL A 59 23.80 7.00 -13.78
C VAL A 59 24.36 6.29 -12.54
N TYR A 60 25.33 5.37 -12.68
CA TYR A 60 25.97 4.70 -11.54
C TYR A 60 26.80 5.66 -10.69
N LEU A 61 27.54 6.58 -11.31
CA LEU A 61 28.24 7.66 -10.60
C LEU A 61 27.26 8.62 -9.92
N TYR A 62 26.12 8.93 -10.54
CA TYR A 62 25.06 9.74 -9.96
C TYR A 62 24.38 9.05 -8.76
N TYR A 63 24.15 7.73 -8.81
CA TYR A 63 23.67 6.95 -7.66
C TYR A 63 24.72 6.87 -6.54
N LYS A 64 26.01 6.76 -6.88
CA LYS A 64 27.11 6.82 -5.91
C LYS A 64 27.24 8.20 -5.26
N MET A 65 27.08 9.29 -6.02
CA MET A 65 27.09 10.66 -5.49
C MET A 65 25.82 11.01 -4.70
N LYS A 66 24.65 10.47 -5.07
CA LYS A 66 23.41 10.56 -4.28
C LYS A 66 23.55 9.87 -2.93
N ASN A 67 24.21 8.72 -2.86
CA ASN A 67 24.50 8.06 -1.59
C ASN A 67 25.45 8.89 -0.72
N VAL A 68 26.46 9.55 -1.30
CA VAL A 68 27.32 10.48 -0.56
C VAL A 68 26.52 11.68 -0.05
N PHE A 69 25.63 12.27 -0.86
CA PHE A 69 24.78 13.37 -0.42
C PHE A 69 23.78 12.93 0.66
N VAL A 70 23.18 11.75 0.54
CA VAL A 70 22.30 11.17 1.55
C VAL A 70 23.07 10.91 2.84
N LEU A 71 24.31 10.40 2.79
CA LEU A 71 25.17 10.23 3.95
C LEU A 71 25.56 11.57 4.58
N LEU A 72 25.91 12.59 3.79
CA LEU A 72 26.20 13.94 4.29
C LEU A 72 24.98 14.55 4.97
N VAL A 73 23.78 14.42 4.37
CA VAL A 73 22.52 14.85 4.99
C VAL A 73 22.26 14.04 6.27
N PHE A 74 22.52 12.73 6.28
CA PHE A 74 22.37 11.91 7.49
C PHE A 74 23.34 12.31 8.61
N VAL A 75 24.60 12.60 8.27
CA VAL A 75 25.62 13.08 9.21
C VAL A 75 25.27 14.48 9.71
N LEU A 76 24.78 15.39 8.85
CA LEU A 76 24.29 16.71 9.25
C LEU A 76 23.05 16.59 10.16
N VAL A 77 22.10 15.72 9.83
CA VAL A 77 20.91 15.47 10.67
C VAL A 77 21.32 14.83 12.01
N ALA A 78 22.26 13.89 12.03
CA ALA A 78 22.76 13.25 13.24
C ALA A 78 23.54 14.24 14.13
N THR A 79 24.38 15.09 13.55
CA THR A 79 25.13 16.12 14.29
C THR A 79 24.23 17.24 14.81
N VAL A 80 23.20 17.65 14.06
CA VAL A 80 22.17 18.59 14.52
C VAL A 80 21.30 17.96 15.62
N ALA A 81 20.95 16.68 15.50
CA ALA A 81 20.21 15.94 16.52
C ALA A 81 21.02 15.76 17.82
N ALA A 82 22.32 15.46 17.72
CA ALA A 82 23.22 15.37 18.87
C ALA A 82 23.33 16.72 19.61
N LYS A 83 23.45 17.84 18.88
CA LYS A 83 23.48 19.19 19.46
C LYS A 83 22.12 19.60 20.09
N LYS A 84 20.99 19.16 19.53
CA LYS A 84 19.64 19.40 20.12
C LYS A 84 19.33 18.51 21.33
N GLY A 85 19.92 17.31 21.41
CA GLY A 85 19.71 16.37 22.51
C GLY A 85 20.38 16.77 23.84
N TRP A 86 21.42 17.63 23.80
CA TRP A 86 22.21 17.96 24.98
C TRP A 86 21.67 19.16 25.77
N LYS A 87 20.98 20.12 25.12
CA LYS A 87 20.38 21.28 25.81
C LYS A 87 19.10 20.96 26.60
N LEU A 88 18.53 19.77 26.47
CA LEU A 88 17.30 19.35 27.18
C LEU A 88 17.56 18.52 28.45
N ARG A 89 18.83 18.29 28.85
CA ARG A 89 19.15 17.61 30.12
C ARG A 89 19.37 18.56 31.30
N GLN A 90 19.56 19.87 31.07
CA GLN A 90 19.91 20.84 32.12
C GLN A 90 18.76 21.74 32.60
N ARG A 91 17.50 21.45 32.26
CA ARG A 91 16.34 22.27 32.66
C ARG A 91 15.31 21.55 33.53
N GLN A 92 15.70 20.55 34.34
CA GLN A 92 14.80 19.95 35.32
C GLN A 92 15.46 19.89 36.69
N ARG A 93 15.27 20.94 37.48
CA ARG A 93 15.82 21.03 38.83
C ARG A 93 15.15 20.09 39.84
N CYS A 94 13.91 19.63 39.61
CA CYS A 94 13.28 18.60 40.41
C CYS A 94 12.33 17.73 39.55
N LYS A 95 12.44 16.40 39.65
CA LYS A 95 11.56 15.40 39.02
C LYS A 95 10.73 14.73 40.10
N TYR A 96 9.41 14.65 39.88
CA TYR A 96 8.48 14.04 40.83
C TYR A 96 7.70 12.90 40.20
N ASP A 97 7.53 11.81 40.96
CA ASP A 97 6.57 10.75 40.65
C ASP A 97 5.16 11.19 41.06
N LYS A 98 4.18 10.87 40.22
CA LYS A 98 2.79 11.31 40.38
C LYS A 98 1.96 10.20 41.00
N GLY A 99 1.46 10.43 42.20
CA GLY A 99 0.52 9.53 42.86
C GLY A 99 -0.86 9.48 42.18
N ALA A 100 -1.72 8.62 42.72
CA ALA A 100 -3.13 8.58 42.35
C ALA A 100 -3.84 9.88 42.74
N TRP A 101 -4.86 10.24 41.96
CA TRP A 101 -5.79 11.30 42.35
C TRP A 101 -6.71 10.78 43.43
N SER A 102 -7.05 11.62 44.40
CA SER A 102 -8.09 11.36 45.39
C SER A 102 -9.46 11.25 44.74
N GLU A 103 -10.47 10.91 45.52
CA GLU A 103 -11.86 11.15 45.12
C GLU A 103 -12.16 12.66 45.11
N CYS A 104 -13.20 13.04 44.37
CA CYS A 104 -13.68 14.42 44.33
C CYS A 104 -14.28 14.78 45.69
N ASP A 105 -13.75 15.82 46.32
CA ASP A 105 -14.35 16.38 47.53
C ASP A 105 -15.54 17.28 47.14
N THR A 106 -16.72 16.91 47.60
CA THR A 106 -17.98 17.60 47.29
C THR A 106 -18.08 18.99 47.91
N THR A 107 -17.30 19.27 48.96
CA THR A 107 -17.33 20.57 49.65
C THR A 107 -16.52 21.62 48.89
N THR A 108 -15.33 21.25 48.41
CA THR A 108 -14.42 22.15 47.68
C THR A 108 -14.53 22.03 46.16
N ASN A 109 -15.18 20.98 45.65
CA ASN A 109 -15.24 20.61 44.24
C ASN A 109 -13.83 20.45 43.63
N THR A 110 -12.90 19.91 44.43
CA THR A 110 -11.51 19.68 44.02
C THR A 110 -11.04 18.26 44.28
N VAL A 111 -9.99 17.89 43.55
CA VAL A 111 -9.33 16.59 43.62
C VAL A 111 -7.84 16.86 43.77
N SER A 112 -7.17 16.14 44.66
CA SER A 112 -5.76 16.33 44.94
C SER A 112 -4.95 15.06 44.71
N ARG A 113 -3.64 15.21 44.48
CA ARG A 113 -2.69 14.09 44.48
C ARG A 113 -1.37 14.50 45.07
N VAL A 114 -0.66 13.50 45.58
CA VAL A 114 0.69 13.65 46.12
C VAL A 114 1.72 13.46 44.99
N LEU A 115 2.72 14.34 44.99
CA LEU A 115 3.91 14.27 44.14
C LEU A 115 5.12 13.97 45.03
N THR A 116 5.79 12.86 44.79
CA THR A 116 6.97 12.43 45.56
C THR A 116 8.24 12.71 44.77
N LEU A 117 9.25 13.29 45.41
CA LEU A 117 10.50 13.63 44.75
C LEU A 117 11.22 12.34 44.30
N LYS A 118 11.48 12.24 43.00
CA LYS A 118 12.22 11.13 42.39
C LYS A 118 13.72 11.46 42.28
N SER A 119 14.04 12.70 41.92
CA SER A 119 15.41 13.18 41.71
C SER A 119 15.43 14.70 41.64
N GLY A 120 16.39 15.36 42.28
CA GLY A 120 16.53 16.81 42.26
C GLY A 120 17.77 17.30 43.01
N GLU A 121 18.09 18.59 42.85
CA GLU A 121 19.17 19.28 43.56
C GLU A 121 18.77 19.64 45.00
N GLU A 122 19.74 20.07 45.81
CA GLU A 122 19.49 20.66 47.12
C GLU A 122 18.53 21.86 46.97
N GLY A 123 17.38 21.79 47.65
CA GLY A 123 16.30 22.78 47.55
C GLY A 123 14.98 22.25 46.97
N CYS A 124 14.96 21.03 46.43
CA CYS A 124 13.71 20.37 46.05
C CYS A 124 12.90 19.95 47.27
N ARG A 125 11.59 20.25 47.28
CA ARG A 125 10.68 19.72 48.31
C ARG A 125 10.53 18.22 48.13
N GLN A 126 10.56 17.45 49.23
CA GLN A 126 10.36 15.99 49.16
C GLN A 126 8.95 15.63 48.69
N THR A 127 7.96 16.39 49.14
CA THR A 127 6.55 16.16 48.84
C THR A 127 5.90 17.45 48.35
N GLN A 128 5.12 17.35 47.28
CA GLN A 128 4.27 18.43 46.80
C GLN A 128 2.84 17.92 46.56
N TYR A 129 1.87 18.83 46.60
CA TYR A 129 0.48 18.51 46.30
C TYR A 129 0.07 19.19 45.01
N GLN A 130 -0.72 18.48 44.21
CA GLN A 130 -1.36 19.06 43.04
C GLN A 130 -2.86 18.94 43.20
N THR A 131 -3.57 20.06 43.04
CA THR A 131 -5.03 20.13 43.13
C THR A 131 -5.60 20.61 41.81
N ILE A 132 -6.69 19.99 41.37
CA ILE A 132 -7.48 20.38 40.20
C ILE A 132 -8.97 20.33 40.53
N THR A 133 -9.82 20.93 39.69
CA THR A 133 -11.28 20.82 39.82
C THR A 133 -11.76 19.42 39.43
N CYS A 134 -12.89 18.99 39.99
CA CYS A 134 -13.47 17.68 39.68
C CYS A 134 -13.85 17.52 38.21
N ASP A 135 -14.50 18.52 37.60
CA ASP A 135 -14.79 18.52 36.15
C ASP A 135 -13.52 18.30 35.30
N ARG A 136 -12.41 18.96 35.66
CA ARG A 136 -11.14 18.78 34.95
C ARG A 136 -10.62 17.35 35.11
N PHE A 137 -10.75 16.77 36.30
CA PHE A 137 -10.34 15.39 36.57
C PHE A 137 -11.17 14.38 35.75
N GLU A 138 -12.49 14.52 35.73
CA GLU A 138 -13.39 13.67 34.96
C GLU A 138 -13.06 13.72 33.45
N ARG A 139 -12.85 14.92 32.91
CA ARG A 139 -12.41 15.09 31.51
C ARG A 139 -11.08 14.38 31.23
N LEU A 140 -10.13 14.42 32.17
CA LEU A 140 -8.85 13.71 32.03
C LEU A 140 -9.04 12.19 32.07
N GLN A 141 -9.92 11.67 32.92
CA GLN A 141 -10.22 10.24 32.96
C GLN A 141 -10.94 9.77 31.68
N ALA A 142 -11.96 10.50 31.25
CA ALA A 142 -12.67 10.25 30.00
C ALA A 142 -11.71 10.27 28.79
N TRP A 143 -10.76 11.21 28.75
CA TRP A 143 -9.74 11.24 27.71
C TRP A 143 -8.83 10.00 27.72
N LYS A 144 -8.43 9.49 28.90
CA LYS A 144 -7.64 8.26 29.01
C LYS A 144 -8.40 7.05 28.48
N VAL A 145 -9.68 6.91 28.84
CA VAL A 145 -10.55 5.83 28.33
C VAL A 145 -10.65 5.92 26.80
N LYS A 146 -11.02 7.09 26.26
CA LYS A 146 -11.08 7.32 24.80
C LYS A 146 -9.76 7.04 24.09
N LYS A 147 -8.62 7.31 24.74
CA LYS A 147 -7.29 7.04 24.18
C LYS A 147 -7.01 5.53 24.10
N VAL A 148 -7.39 4.76 25.11
CA VAL A 148 -7.27 3.29 25.10
C VAL A 148 -8.20 2.70 24.05
N GLU A 149 -9.45 3.16 24.01
CA GLU A 149 -10.44 2.71 23.02
C GLU A 149 -10.00 2.98 21.58
N ARG A 150 -9.48 4.18 21.30
CA ARG A 150 -8.91 4.51 19.98
C ARG A 150 -7.77 3.58 19.58
N ARG A 151 -6.93 3.14 20.53
CA ARG A 151 -5.86 2.18 20.28
C ARG A 151 -6.41 0.79 19.95
N ARG A 152 -7.42 0.34 20.70
CA ARG A 152 -8.12 -0.93 20.44
C ARG A 152 -8.79 -0.93 19.06
N GLN A 153 -9.57 0.10 18.76
CA GLN A 153 -10.22 0.26 17.46
C GLN A 153 -9.20 0.31 16.30
N TRP A 154 -8.04 0.95 16.51
CA TRP A 154 -6.96 0.93 15.52
C TRP A 154 -6.40 -0.49 15.29
N GLN A 155 -6.25 -1.30 16.34
CA GLN A 155 -5.81 -2.70 16.22
C GLN A 155 -6.83 -3.56 15.46
N GLU A 156 -8.12 -3.43 15.79
CA GLU A 156 -9.22 -4.13 15.12
C GLU A 156 -9.28 -3.73 13.63
N ASN A 157 -9.23 -2.42 13.33
CA ASN A 157 -9.19 -1.93 11.95
C ASN A 157 -7.94 -2.41 11.18
N LYS A 158 -6.81 -2.56 11.86
CA LYS A 158 -5.58 -3.11 11.26
C LYS A 158 -5.76 -4.58 10.90
N GLN A 159 -6.35 -5.38 11.79
CA GLN A 159 -6.64 -6.79 11.56
C GLN A 159 -7.62 -6.97 10.39
N GLN A 160 -8.74 -6.24 10.40
CA GLN A 160 -9.70 -6.28 9.29
C GLN A 160 -9.08 -5.90 7.93
N ARG A 161 -8.14 -4.95 7.91
CA ARG A 161 -7.39 -4.60 6.69
C ARG A 161 -6.52 -5.76 6.19
N GLN A 162 -5.96 -6.57 7.09
CA GLN A 162 -5.18 -7.76 6.72
C GLN A 162 -6.10 -8.85 6.18
N GLU A 163 -7.22 -9.10 6.83
CA GLU A 163 -8.24 -10.08 6.39
C GLU A 163 -8.76 -9.73 4.98
N ARG A 164 -9.16 -8.47 4.74
CA ARG A 164 -9.58 -8.03 3.39
C ARG A 164 -8.48 -8.19 2.34
N LYS A 165 -7.21 -8.03 2.72
CA LYS A 165 -6.08 -8.25 1.80
C LYS A 165 -5.91 -9.74 1.50
N GLN A 166 -6.10 -10.60 2.48
CA GLN A 166 -6.03 -12.05 2.32
C GLN A 166 -7.20 -12.55 1.47
N GLU A 167 -8.43 -12.15 1.77
CA GLU A 167 -9.62 -12.48 0.99
C GLU A 167 -9.48 -12.05 -0.48
N LYS A 168 -8.95 -10.84 -0.73
CA LYS A 168 -8.65 -10.38 -2.10
C LYS A 168 -7.60 -11.26 -2.79
N LYS A 169 -6.58 -11.75 -2.07
CA LYS A 169 -5.57 -12.66 -2.62
C LYS A 169 -6.18 -14.03 -2.92
N GLU A 170 -6.99 -14.57 -2.02
CA GLU A 170 -7.69 -15.85 -2.19
C GLU A 170 -8.66 -15.81 -3.38
N LYS A 171 -9.47 -14.74 -3.49
CA LYS A 171 -10.34 -14.50 -4.65
C LYS A 171 -9.56 -14.41 -5.95
N LYS A 172 -8.45 -13.66 -5.99
CA LYS A 172 -7.57 -13.59 -7.16
C LYS A 172 -6.98 -14.96 -7.52
N GLN A 173 -6.59 -15.76 -6.54
CA GLN A 173 -6.10 -17.12 -6.78
C GLN A 173 -7.19 -18.05 -7.31
N LEU A 174 -8.41 -17.95 -6.78
CA LEU A 174 -9.56 -18.73 -7.26
C LEU A 174 -9.89 -18.38 -8.72
N VAL A 175 -9.98 -17.09 -9.05
CA VAL A 175 -10.19 -16.63 -10.42
C VAL A 175 -9.06 -17.12 -11.34
N LYS A 176 -7.80 -17.02 -10.90
CA LYS A 176 -6.66 -17.56 -11.67
C LYS A 176 -6.74 -19.07 -11.87
N LYS A 177 -7.22 -19.84 -10.88
CA LYS A 177 -7.45 -21.29 -11.00
C LYS A 177 -8.59 -21.60 -11.98
N GLN A 178 -9.70 -20.85 -11.93
CA GLN A 178 -10.81 -21.01 -12.87
C GLN A 178 -10.40 -20.65 -14.30
N LEU A 179 -9.68 -19.54 -14.50
CA LEU A 179 -9.13 -19.16 -15.81
C LEU A 179 -8.13 -20.18 -16.37
N LYS A 180 -7.38 -20.89 -15.50
CA LYS A 180 -6.49 -21.97 -15.95
C LYS A 180 -7.23 -23.19 -16.49
N LYS A 181 -8.46 -23.45 -16.03
CA LYS A 181 -9.30 -24.55 -16.51
C LYS A 181 -9.92 -24.25 -17.87
N CYS A 182 -10.24 -22.99 -18.13
CA CYS A 182 -10.77 -22.54 -19.42
C CYS A 182 -9.64 -22.00 -20.30
N LYS A 183 -8.74 -22.88 -20.75
CA LYS A 183 -7.78 -22.53 -21.80
C LYS A 183 -8.33 -23.00 -23.14
N TYR A 184 -8.33 -22.10 -24.11
CA TYR A 184 -8.64 -22.43 -25.49
C TYR A 184 -7.34 -22.37 -26.28
N ASP A 185 -7.10 -23.40 -27.08
CA ASP A 185 -6.06 -23.32 -28.08
C ASP A 185 -6.64 -22.53 -29.26
N LYS A 186 -5.85 -21.55 -29.74
CA LYS A 186 -6.23 -20.69 -30.86
C LYS A 186 -5.61 -21.29 -32.12
N GLU A 187 -6.44 -21.78 -33.04
CA GLU A 187 -5.97 -22.21 -34.38
C GLU A 187 -5.55 -21.00 -35.22
N ASP A 188 -4.92 -21.14 -36.37
CA ASP A 188 -4.63 -19.97 -37.22
C ASP A 188 -5.93 -19.36 -37.80
N TRP A 189 -5.90 -18.08 -38.18
CA TRP A 189 -7.04 -17.45 -38.84
C TRP A 189 -7.28 -18.11 -40.20
N SER A 190 -8.55 -18.32 -40.57
CA SER A 190 -8.90 -18.75 -41.91
C SER A 190 -8.56 -17.68 -42.95
N ASP A 191 -8.43 -18.11 -44.20
CA ASP A 191 -8.47 -17.19 -45.33
C ASP A 191 -9.79 -16.40 -45.35
N CYS A 192 -9.76 -15.20 -45.94
CA CYS A 192 -10.94 -14.36 -46.06
C CYS A 192 -11.96 -15.00 -47.01
N ASP A 193 -13.20 -15.16 -46.53
CA ASP A 193 -14.31 -15.57 -47.38
C ASP A 193 -14.83 -14.36 -48.17
N ASN A 194 -14.67 -14.39 -49.49
CA ASN A 194 -15.09 -13.30 -50.38
C ASN A 194 -16.60 -13.10 -50.46
N THR A 195 -17.41 -14.09 -50.07
CA THR A 195 -18.87 -14.00 -50.11
C THR A 195 -19.44 -13.29 -48.90
N THR A 196 -18.89 -13.56 -47.71
CA THR A 196 -19.34 -12.95 -46.45
C THR A 196 -18.45 -11.78 -46.01
N ASN A 197 -17.29 -11.60 -46.63
CA ASN A 197 -16.24 -10.63 -46.26
C ASN A 197 -15.81 -10.77 -44.80
N THR A 198 -15.66 -12.01 -44.33
CA THR A 198 -15.26 -12.34 -42.95
C THR A 198 -14.13 -13.36 -42.91
N VAL A 199 -13.24 -13.21 -41.94
CA VAL A 199 -12.32 -14.26 -41.48
C VAL A 199 -12.90 -14.92 -40.24
N ASN A 200 -12.59 -16.20 -40.05
CA ASN A 200 -12.98 -16.93 -38.86
C ASN A 200 -11.77 -17.56 -38.16
N ARG A 201 -11.95 -17.84 -36.88
CA ARG A 201 -10.97 -18.58 -36.07
C ARG A 201 -11.72 -19.51 -35.13
N VAL A 202 -11.29 -20.77 -35.12
CA VAL A 202 -11.82 -21.78 -34.20
C VAL A 202 -11.06 -21.69 -32.89
N LEU A 203 -11.80 -21.55 -31.80
CA LEU A 203 -11.28 -21.75 -30.46
C LEU A 203 -11.71 -23.13 -29.98
N THR A 204 -10.74 -24.03 -29.84
CA THR A 204 -10.96 -25.36 -29.28
C THR A 204 -10.70 -25.31 -27.79
N LEU A 205 -11.69 -25.70 -26.98
CA LEU A 205 -11.47 -25.86 -25.56
C LEU A 205 -10.40 -26.93 -25.38
N ARG A 206 -9.31 -26.60 -24.67
CA ARG A 206 -8.33 -27.59 -24.28
C ARG A 206 -8.99 -28.41 -23.19
N ASP A 207 -9.48 -29.61 -23.54
CA ASP A 207 -10.04 -30.54 -22.57
C ASP A 207 -9.01 -30.68 -21.44
N GLY A 208 -9.37 -30.19 -20.26
CA GLY A 208 -8.52 -30.37 -19.10
C GLY A 208 -8.44 -31.87 -18.86
N GLU A 209 -7.23 -32.44 -18.89
CA GLU A 209 -7.00 -33.78 -18.38
C GLU A 209 -7.74 -33.91 -17.04
N GLU A 210 -8.73 -34.81 -17.00
CA GLU A 210 -9.46 -35.12 -15.78
C GLU A 210 -8.45 -35.70 -14.78
N GLU A 211 -8.01 -34.88 -13.81
CA GLU A 211 -7.32 -35.34 -12.60
C GLU A 211 -8.29 -36.02 -11.63
#